data_AF-A0A6J1BM52-F1
#
_entry.id   AF-A0A6J1BM52-F1
#
_cell.length_a   1.000
_cell.length_b   1.000
_cell.length_c   1.000
_cell.angle_alpha   90.00
_cell.angle_beta   90.00
_cell.angle_gamma   90.00
#
_symmetry.space_group_name_H-M   'P 1'
#
loop_
_entity.id
_entity.type
_entity.pdbx_description
1 polymer ?
#
loop_
_entity_poly.entity_id
_entity_poly.type
_entity_poly.pdbx_seq_one_letter_code
_entity_poly.pdbx_strand_id
1 'polypeptide(L)'
;MIIEALSALKEPNGSDNRAIISYIEQRQEVPQSFRKQLCSRLKRLVAVEKLEKVQNRYKIRKDETFGTKTPSPKQKGMRLKHVTCDSVEEASVTAAYLIAEAENKSFVAAEAVKEAERVSKMAEDTDSLLQLAKEIFETCSQGEIMLMA
;
A
#
# COMPACT_ATOMS: atom_id res chain seq x y z
N MET A 1 19.61 25.27 -11.17
CA MET A 1 18.72 24.40 -11.97
C MET A 1 17.28 24.33 -11.46
N ILE A 2 16.84 23.38 -10.62
CA ILE A 2 15.39 23.27 -10.25
C ILE A 2 14.91 24.45 -9.39
N ILE A 3 15.63 24.75 -8.29
CA ILE A 3 15.28 25.89 -7.41
C ILE A 3 15.35 27.20 -8.18
N GLU A 4 16.40 27.37 -8.99
CA GLU A 4 16.56 28.54 -9.85
C GLU A 4 15.41 28.71 -10.85
N ALA A 5 14.93 27.62 -11.47
CA ALA A 5 13.77 27.65 -12.36
C ALA A 5 12.52 28.11 -11.61
N LEU A 6 12.27 27.56 -10.42
CA LEU A 6 11.14 27.97 -9.57
C LEU A 6 11.25 29.43 -9.11
N SER A 7 12.46 29.89 -8.78
CA SER A 7 12.74 31.29 -8.40
C SER A 7 12.54 32.27 -9.56
N ALA A 8 12.74 31.83 -10.79
CA ALA A 8 12.58 32.66 -11.98
C ALA A 8 11.12 32.70 -12.47
N LEU A 9 10.41 31.56 -12.38
CA LEU A 9 9.00 31.47 -12.80
C LEU A 9 8.06 32.26 -11.87
N LYS A 10 8.39 32.39 -10.58
CA LYS A 10 7.66 33.18 -9.56
C LYS A 10 6.12 33.02 -9.61
N GLU A 11 5.64 31.83 -9.94
CA GLU A 11 4.21 31.57 -10.03
C GLU A 11 3.60 31.53 -8.61
N PRO A 12 2.49 32.26 -8.35
CA PRO A 12 1.91 32.37 -7.00
C PRO A 12 1.47 31.01 -6.42
N ASN A 13 1.04 30.09 -7.29
CA ASN A 13 0.61 28.73 -6.92
C ASN A 13 1.69 27.66 -7.14
N GLY A 14 2.94 28.07 -7.39
CA GLY A 14 4.04 27.20 -7.80
C GLY A 14 3.94 26.73 -9.25
N SER A 15 5.02 26.11 -9.71
CA SER A 15 5.17 25.67 -11.11
C SER A 15 4.96 24.18 -11.27
N ASP A 16 4.27 23.80 -12.35
CA ASP A 16 4.10 22.40 -12.71
C ASP A 16 5.38 21.80 -13.30
N ASN A 17 5.39 20.48 -13.45
CA ASN A 17 6.56 19.76 -13.95
C ASN A 17 6.97 20.22 -15.37
N ARG A 18 6.00 20.52 -16.24
CA ARG A 18 6.22 20.91 -17.63
C ARG A 18 6.87 22.29 -17.71
N ALA A 19 6.41 23.25 -16.91
CA ALA A 19 6.97 24.59 -16.82
C ALA A 19 8.43 24.56 -16.35
N ILE A 20 8.74 23.73 -15.35
CA ILE A 20 10.12 23.56 -14.85
C ILE A 20 11.03 22.96 -15.92
N ILE A 21 10.58 21.91 -16.63
CA ILE A 21 11.35 21.30 -17.73
C ILE A 21 11.59 22.32 -18.84
N SER A 22 10.53 22.99 -19.30
CA SER A 22 10.62 23.92 -20.42
C SER A 22 11.54 25.10 -20.12
N TYR A 23 11.47 25.66 -18.91
CA TYR A 23 12.35 26.75 -18.50
C TYR A 23 13.82 26.35 -18.53
N ILE A 24 14.11 25.13 -18.06
CA ILE A 24 15.46 24.60 -17.99
C ILE A 24 15.99 24.29 -19.39
N GLU A 25 15.21 23.61 -20.23
CA GLU A 25 15.60 23.26 -21.61
C GLU A 25 15.92 24.49 -22.47
N GLN A 26 15.26 25.62 -22.22
CA GLN A 26 15.52 26.89 -22.91
C GLN A 26 16.84 27.55 -22.50
N ARG A 27 17.36 27.24 -21.31
CA ARG A 27 18.56 27.89 -20.75
C ARG A 27 19.80 27.03 -20.77
N GLN A 28 19.63 25.71 -20.84
CA GLN A 28 20.72 24.76 -20.83
C GLN A 28 20.36 23.51 -21.63
N GLU A 29 21.33 22.98 -22.35
CA GLU A 29 21.22 21.65 -22.91
C GLU A 29 21.13 20.64 -21.77
N VAL A 30 20.01 19.92 -21.72
CA VAL A 30 19.79 18.86 -20.75
C VAL A 30 19.70 17.52 -21.44
N PRO A 31 20.31 16.47 -20.86
CA PRO A 31 20.13 15.12 -21.36
C PRO A 31 18.65 14.74 -21.35
N GLN A 32 18.20 13.93 -22.31
CA GLN A 32 16.82 13.41 -22.36
C GLN A 32 16.40 12.65 -21.09
N SER A 33 17.36 12.09 -20.36
CA SER A 33 17.15 11.46 -19.05
C SER A 33 16.76 12.45 -17.95
N PHE A 34 16.98 13.75 -18.13
CA PHE A 34 16.64 14.78 -17.15
C PHE A 34 15.14 14.80 -16.85
N ARG A 35 14.28 14.65 -17.86
CA ARG A 35 12.82 14.58 -17.66
C ARG A 35 12.44 13.44 -16.72
N LYS A 36 13.05 12.27 -16.91
CA LYS A 36 12.86 11.09 -16.04
C LYS A 36 13.40 11.32 -14.62
N GLN A 37 14.54 11.99 -14.50
CA GLN A 37 15.18 12.26 -13.20
C GLN A 37 14.59 13.46 -12.46
N LEU A 38 13.89 14.37 -13.13
CA LEU A 38 13.34 15.57 -12.51
C LEU A 38 12.34 15.21 -11.41
N CYS A 39 11.48 14.22 -11.64
CA CYS A 39 10.45 13.84 -10.69
C CYS A 39 11.02 13.25 -9.40
N SER A 40 12.05 12.40 -9.50
CA SER A 40 12.74 11.88 -8.31
C SER A 40 13.48 12.98 -7.56
N ARG A 41 14.09 13.93 -8.29
CA ARG A 41 14.74 15.11 -7.70
C ARG A 41 13.72 16.02 -6.99
N LEU A 42 12.55 16.28 -7.57
CA LEU A 42 11.47 17.06 -6.96
C LEU A 42 10.92 16.37 -5.70
N LYS A 43 10.62 15.06 -5.76
CA LYS A 43 10.19 14.27 -4.59
C LYS A 43 11.22 14.37 -3.44
N ARG A 44 12.51 14.23 -3.75
CA ARG A 44 13.58 14.37 -2.75
C ARG A 44 13.65 15.78 -2.16
N LEU A 45 13.48 16.83 -2.97
CA LEU A 45 13.48 18.21 -2.48
C LEU A 45 12.27 18.53 -1.60
N VAL A 46 11.12 17.91 -1.86
CA VAL A 46 9.93 17.98 -1.00
C VAL A 46 10.18 17.24 0.32
N ALA A 47 10.81 16.05 0.29
CA ALA A 47 11.14 15.29 1.49
C ALA A 47 12.15 15.99 2.41
N VAL A 48 13.05 16.80 1.85
CA VAL A 48 14.00 17.65 2.62
C VAL A 48 13.39 19.02 2.93
N GLU A 49 12.09 19.19 2.70
CA GLU A 49 11.30 20.40 2.98
C GLU A 49 11.80 21.70 2.31
N LYS A 50 12.63 21.57 1.27
CA LYS A 50 13.10 22.71 0.45
C LYS A 50 12.04 23.18 -0.54
N LEU A 51 11.17 22.26 -0.94
CA LEU A 51 10.02 22.53 -1.80
C LEU A 51 8.74 22.09 -1.11
N GLU A 52 7.66 22.80 -1.39
CA GLU A 52 6.31 22.39 -1.04
C GLU A 52 5.58 21.95 -2.31
N LYS A 53 4.92 20.79 -2.26
CA LYS A 53 4.06 20.30 -3.34
C LYS A 53 2.62 20.68 -3.04
N VAL A 54 2.03 21.56 -3.84
CA VAL A 54 0.62 21.94 -3.77
C VAL A 54 -0.07 21.32 -4.97
N GLN A 55 -0.89 20.29 -4.72
CA GLN A 55 -1.49 19.46 -5.78
C GLN A 55 -0.44 18.88 -6.74
N ASN A 56 -0.34 19.40 -7.98
CA ASN A 56 0.66 18.99 -8.97
C ASN A 56 1.68 20.10 -9.31
N ARG A 57 1.79 21.10 -8.44
CA ARG A 57 2.69 22.26 -8.59
C ARG A 57 3.70 22.29 -7.45
N TYR A 58 4.88 22.82 -7.72
CA TYR A 58 6.00 22.89 -6.80
C TYR A 58 6.34 24.36 -6.53
N LYS A 59 6.47 24.74 -5.26
CA LYS A 59 6.91 26.09 -4.86
C LYS A 59 8.07 25.98 -3.87
N ILE A 60 8.94 26.99 -3.88
CA ILE A 60 10.01 27.10 -2.88
C ILE A 60 9.37 27.47 -1.56
N ARG A 61 9.72 26.75 -0.50
CA ARG A 61 9.27 27.10 0.85
C ARG A 61 9.91 28.44 1.24
N LYS A 62 9.11 29.41 1.67
CA LYS A 62 9.63 30.66 2.25
C LYS A 62 9.97 30.36 3.71
N ASP A 63 11.27 30.28 4.01
CA ASP A 63 11.77 30.20 5.39
C ASP A 63 11.54 31.55 6.09
N GLU A 64 10.32 31.78 6.57
CA GLU A 64 10.10 32.71 7.67
C GLU A 64 10.17 31.89 8.96
N THR A 65 11.28 32.07 9.68
CA THR A 65 11.65 31.49 11.00
C THR A 65 12.34 30.11 11.00
N PHE A 66 13.67 30.17 11.09
CA PHE A 66 14.46 29.12 11.72
C PHE A 66 13.98 28.92 13.16
N GLY A 67 13.39 27.76 13.44
CA GLY A 67 13.02 27.31 14.77
C GLY A 67 13.34 25.83 14.92
N THR A 68 14.52 25.53 15.48
CA THR A 68 14.94 24.28 16.15
C THR A 68 13.86 23.20 16.33
N LYS A 69 14.09 21.97 15.82
CA LYS A 69 14.17 20.71 16.60
C LYS A 69 14.17 19.41 15.75
N THR A 70 15.27 18.67 15.88
CA THR A 70 15.42 17.18 15.96
C THR A 70 15.41 16.30 14.68
N PRO A 71 16.30 15.27 14.59
CA PRO A 71 16.38 14.36 13.45
C PRO A 71 15.60 13.03 13.63
N SER A 72 14.97 12.60 12.53
CA SER A 72 14.52 11.23 12.17
C SER A 72 13.24 10.68 12.86
N PRO A 73 12.50 9.77 12.18
CA PRO A 73 12.93 8.37 12.10
C PRO A 73 12.98 7.78 10.69
N LYS A 74 13.92 6.85 10.55
CA LYS A 74 14.12 5.92 9.43
C LYS A 74 12.80 5.19 9.10
N GLN A 75 12.37 5.24 7.84
CA GLN A 75 11.60 4.15 7.26
C GLN A 75 12.53 3.28 6.40
N LYS A 76 12.93 2.15 7.01
CA LYS A 76 13.42 0.99 6.30
C LYS A 76 12.30 0.48 5.40
N GLY A 77 12.66 0.20 4.15
CA GLY A 77 11.96 -0.77 3.32
C GLY A 77 10.80 -0.21 2.52
N MET A 78 11.13 0.36 1.36
CA MET A 78 10.42 0.02 0.12
C MET A 78 11.39 0.30 -1.01
N ARG A 79 11.74 -0.75 -1.77
CA ARG A 79 12.51 -0.64 -2.99
C ARG A 79 11.96 0.52 -3.82
N LEU A 80 12.77 1.53 -4.06
CA LEU A 80 12.54 2.47 -5.16
C LEU A 80 12.56 1.65 -6.45
N LYS A 81 11.39 1.19 -6.90
CA LYS A 81 11.22 0.85 -8.30
C LYS A 81 11.03 2.16 -9.05
N HIS A 82 11.83 2.30 -10.10
CA HIS A 82 11.96 3.45 -10.96
C HIS A 82 10.59 3.84 -11.55
N VAL A 83 9.90 4.80 -10.92
CA VAL A 83 8.62 5.32 -11.41
C VAL A 83 8.90 6.43 -12.40
N THR A 84 8.73 6.10 -13.69
CA THR A 84 8.56 7.04 -14.79
C THR A 84 7.31 7.88 -14.54
N CYS A 85 7.44 9.19 -14.68
CA CYS A 85 6.36 10.14 -14.45
C CYS A 85 5.47 10.22 -15.68
N ASP A 86 4.56 9.27 -15.83
CA ASP A 86 3.35 9.44 -16.62
C ASP A 86 2.14 9.01 -15.78
N SER A 87 1.17 9.91 -15.66
CA SER A 87 0.00 9.80 -14.77
C SER A 87 -0.91 8.60 -15.05
N VAL A 88 -0.68 7.85 -16.12
CA VAL A 88 -1.49 6.69 -16.55
C VAL A 88 -0.88 5.36 -16.09
N GLU A 89 0.45 5.27 -16.01
CA GLU A 89 1.14 4.02 -15.66
C GLU A 89 1.23 3.79 -14.15
N GLU A 90 1.18 4.85 -13.35
CA GLU A 90 1.07 4.76 -11.88
C GLU A 90 -0.33 4.24 -11.45
N ALA A 91 -1.38 4.61 -12.19
CA ALA A 91 -2.74 4.13 -11.94
C ALA A 91 -2.91 2.65 -12.34
N SER A 92 -2.32 2.23 -13.46
CA SER A 92 -2.40 0.83 -13.91
C SER A 92 -1.66 -0.14 -12.99
N VAL A 93 -0.46 0.23 -12.51
CA VAL A 93 0.29 -0.57 -11.53
C VAL A 93 -0.45 -0.68 -10.21
N THR A 94 -1.08 0.41 -9.76
CA THR A 94 -1.89 0.41 -8.53
C THR A 94 -3.12 -0.48 -8.69
N ALA A 95 -3.83 -0.38 -9.82
CA ALA A 95 -4.99 -1.24 -10.10
C ALA A 95 -4.61 -2.73 -10.16
N ALA A 96 -3.51 -3.07 -10.84
CA ALA A 96 -3.03 -4.45 -10.91
C ALA A 96 -2.67 -5.01 -9.52
N TYR A 97 -2.04 -4.19 -8.67
CA TYR A 97 -1.73 -4.59 -7.29
C TYR A 97 -3.00 -4.84 -6.46
N LEU A 98 -3.99 -3.95 -6.56
CA LEU A 98 -5.26 -4.09 -5.83
C LEU A 98 -6.06 -5.32 -6.30
N ILE A 99 -6.04 -5.63 -7.60
CA ILE A 99 -6.67 -6.85 -8.14
C ILE A 99 -6.01 -8.09 -7.56
N ALA A 100 -4.67 -8.17 -7.61
CA ALA A 100 -3.94 -9.31 -7.06
C ALA A 100 -4.15 -9.47 -5.54
N GLU A 101 -4.20 -8.36 -4.80
CA GLU A 101 -4.50 -8.37 -3.37
C GLU A 101 -5.93 -8.87 -3.09
N ALA A 102 -6.91 -8.42 -3.87
CA ALA A 102 -8.31 -8.83 -3.73
C ALA A 102 -8.50 -10.33 -4.05
N GLU A 103 -7.89 -10.82 -5.14
CA GLU A 103 -7.93 -12.23 -5.53
C GLU A 103 -7.32 -13.13 -4.46
N ASN A 104 -6.14 -12.75 -3.93
CA ASN A 104 -5.49 -13.49 -2.87
C ASN A 104 -6.34 -13.54 -1.58
N LYS A 105 -6.93 -12.41 -1.18
CA LYS A 105 -7.83 -12.36 0.00
C LYS A 105 -9.06 -13.24 -0.20
N SER A 106 -9.66 -13.20 -1.38
CA SER A 106 -10.81 -14.04 -1.71
C SER A 106 -10.46 -15.52 -1.67
N PHE A 107 -9.31 -15.91 -2.20
CA PHE A 107 -8.83 -17.29 -2.18
C PHE A 107 -8.60 -17.78 -0.74
N VAL A 108 -7.89 -17.01 0.07
CA VAL A 108 -7.63 -17.36 1.48
C VAL A 108 -8.92 -17.47 2.27
N ALA A 109 -9.88 -16.56 2.05
CA ALA A 109 -11.19 -16.63 2.71
C ALA A 109 -11.97 -17.88 2.32
N ALA A 110 -11.99 -18.24 1.03
CA ALA A 110 -12.67 -19.44 0.54
C ALA A 110 -12.06 -20.73 1.14
N GLU A 111 -10.73 -20.82 1.18
CA GLU A 111 -10.05 -21.98 1.79
C GLU A 111 -10.29 -22.07 3.30
N ALA A 112 -10.34 -20.93 4.00
CA ALA A 112 -10.67 -20.90 5.42
C ALA A 112 -12.10 -21.38 5.71
N VAL A 113 -13.08 -20.98 4.88
CA VAL A 113 -14.47 -21.46 4.99
C VAL A 113 -14.56 -22.95 4.76
N LYS A 114 -13.92 -23.46 3.71
CA LYS A 114 -13.90 -24.89 3.41
C LYS A 114 -13.32 -25.73 4.56
N GLU A 115 -12.24 -25.26 5.17
CA GLU A 115 -11.66 -25.94 6.34
C GLU A 115 -12.55 -25.83 7.57
N ALA A 116 -13.18 -24.68 7.81
CA ALA A 116 -14.12 -24.50 8.91
C ALA A 116 -15.35 -25.42 8.78
N GLU A 117 -15.91 -25.57 7.58
CA GLU A 117 -17.01 -26.51 7.30
C GLU A 117 -16.59 -27.95 7.55
N ARG A 118 -15.38 -28.33 7.12
CA ARG A 118 -14.82 -29.67 7.37
C ARG A 118 -14.70 -29.94 8.87
N VAL A 119 -14.18 -28.97 9.63
CA VAL A 119 -14.03 -29.08 11.09
C VAL A 119 -15.39 -29.11 11.78
N SER A 120 -16.36 -28.29 11.34
CA SER A 120 -17.74 -28.30 11.88
C SER A 120 -18.37 -29.67 11.73
N LYS A 121 -18.27 -30.28 10.55
CA LYS A 121 -18.80 -31.62 10.32
C LYS A 121 -18.17 -32.66 11.24
N MET A 122 -16.85 -32.62 11.41
CA MET A 122 -16.17 -33.53 12.34
C MET A 122 -16.62 -33.33 13.79
N ALA A 123 -16.91 -32.10 14.20
CA ALA A 123 -17.44 -31.82 15.53
C ALA A 123 -18.85 -32.40 15.71
N GLU A 124 -19.73 -32.20 14.72
CA GLU A 124 -21.09 -32.78 14.72
C GLU A 124 -21.08 -34.32 14.78
N ASP A 125 -20.20 -34.96 14.00
CA ASP A 125 -20.02 -36.43 14.03
C ASP A 125 -19.52 -36.90 15.41
N THR A 126 -18.63 -36.13 16.04
CA THR A 126 -18.08 -36.44 17.37
C THR A 126 -19.14 -36.28 18.46
N ASP A 127 -19.94 -35.22 18.40
CA ASP A 127 -21.05 -34.99 19.34
C ASP A 127 -22.11 -36.08 19.22
N SER A 128 -22.41 -36.51 17.99
CA SER A 128 -23.34 -37.63 17.74
C SER A 128 -22.83 -38.94 18.35
N LEU A 129 -21.53 -39.25 18.17
CA LEU A 129 -20.91 -40.43 18.78
C LEU A 129 -20.90 -40.37 20.30
N LEU A 130 -20.60 -39.20 20.87
CA LEU A 130 -20.63 -38.98 22.32
C LEU A 130 -22.04 -39.15 22.88
N GLN A 131 -23.05 -38.63 22.18
CA GLN A 131 -24.45 -38.75 22.58
C GLN A 131 -24.88 -40.23 22.60
N LEU A 132 -24.54 -40.98 21.54
CA LEU A 132 -24.76 -42.42 21.51
C LEU A 132 -24.07 -43.09 22.71
N ALA A 133 -22.78 -42.85 22.93
CA ALA A 133 -22.03 -43.47 24.02
C ALA A 133 -22.65 -43.20 25.41
N LYS A 134 -23.19 -42.00 25.63
CA LYS A 134 -23.93 -41.67 26.86
C LYS A 134 -25.21 -42.49 26.98
N GLU A 135 -25.98 -42.61 25.92
CA GLU A 135 -27.22 -43.42 25.91
C GLU A 135 -26.93 -44.89 26.20
N ILE A 136 -25.86 -45.45 25.61
CA ILE A 136 -25.39 -46.81 25.94
C ILE A 136 -25.06 -46.93 27.42
N PHE A 137 -24.27 -45.99 27.94
CA PHE A 137 -23.83 -46.01 29.33
C PHE A 137 -25.00 -45.96 30.31
N GLU A 138 -25.97 -45.07 30.08
CA GLU A 138 -27.16 -44.94 30.94
C GLU A 138 -28.03 -46.20 30.88
N THR A 139 -28.28 -46.73 29.69
CA THR A 139 -29.07 -47.96 29.50
C THR A 139 -28.44 -49.15 30.24
N CYS A 140 -27.14 -49.35 30.08
CA CYS A 140 -26.39 -50.40 30.79
C CYS A 140 -26.40 -50.19 32.31
N SER A 141 -26.33 -48.94 32.78
CA SER A 141 -26.35 -48.61 34.22
C SER A 141 -27.70 -48.93 34.87
N GLN A 142 -28.78 -48.94 34.09
CA GLN A 142 -30.12 -49.33 34.52
C GLN A 142 -30.34 -50.85 34.49
N GLY A 143 -29.35 -51.63 34.03
CA GLY A 143 -29.43 -53.08 33.93
C GLY A 143 -30.18 -53.57 32.68
N GLU A 144 -30.47 -52.69 31.73
CA GLU A 144 -31.11 -53.03 30.47
C GLU A 144 -30.08 -53.54 29.44
N ILE A 145 -30.46 -54.56 28.66
CA ILE A 145 -29.61 -55.15 27.61
C ILE A 145 -29.87 -54.39 26.31
N MET A 146 -28.86 -53.68 25.81
CA MET A 146 -28.96 -52.93 24.56
C MET A 146 -28.39 -53.74 23.38
N LEU A 147 -29.23 -54.00 22.36
CA LEU A 147 -28.83 -54.65 21.11
C LEU A 147 -28.42 -53.59 20.08
N MET A 148 -27.14 -53.55 19.74
CA MET A 148 -26.61 -52.73 18.65
C MET A 148 -26.79 -53.46 17.32
N ALA A 149 -27.40 -52.81 16.33
CA ALA A 149 -27.60 -53.33 14.97
C ALA A 149 -26.45 -52.95 14.02
#